data_AF-A0A5C7TJU5-F1
#
_entry.id   AF-A0A5C7TJU5-F1
#
_cell.length_a   1.000
_cell.length_b   1.000
_cell.length_c   1.000
_cell.angle_alpha   90.00
_cell.angle_beta   90.00
_cell.angle_gamma   90.00
#
_symmetry.space_group_name_H-M   'P 1'
#
loop_
_entity.id
_entity.type
_entity.pdbx_description
1 polymer ?
#
loop_
_entity_poly.entity_id
_entity_poly.type
_entity_poly.pdbx_seq_one_letter_code
_entity_poly.pdbx_strand_id
1 'polypeptide(L)'
;MSGLEMLDAFIGLVGIYLTLSLLVTAIGEGISQASGLRGRNLRQVFNGLIGKDRTRTFYAHPRIRQLMQCDTPGNVLQKLWLHLGFGLPSYIPADIATEVLLEQQLGAPLSQLSPSPLEIQQRLEQLPVSATRSSLLHFWQQSHADPQQFQLFVQDWFNDRCDRAVGWFKRKLGTLQLLIGLIVAVGMNVDSIAMYQKFFSDPIARQQAVLLAENLAANPQLATELCREDKTQCMDTLTLKQQLTQTAPLLGHQENWPWPWQAPAVWFGYLLTGFALSLGAPFWFDILQKLMSVKQKFRPGNTASHEPPPALHNSNTTTAVAVTPDNTAAATSKQPNPLTAMDLQLARLADLIYLDGPQLDLELQTFLLSGQLRSVGQDTQYLYASGADYDVLICRGTEGKLADIRTDVQCPLVNWPLGSNSKAHQGFSAQADIILADLSQQQPKVGLERPLWITGHSLGGALAILLALQLSQKPGSKLAGVVTFGQPKVGDAQLSQAITAQLLPFYRRYVNQRDIVPKLPPLPDYRHSGQLYYFDDLDQLQLNPPRWLMLLDQVLYDAEQAETALRQHLDDHKMKNYVSLLVKQSQR
;
A
#
# COMPACT_ATOMS: atom_id res chain seq x y z
N MET A 1 -8.86 5.59 -33.49
CA MET A 1 -7.87 6.27 -32.64
C MET A 1 -6.69 6.70 -33.48
N SER A 2 -6.12 7.88 -33.21
CA SER A 2 -4.89 8.36 -33.86
C SER A 2 -3.66 7.63 -33.32
N GLY A 3 -2.54 7.68 -34.06
CA GLY A 3 -1.26 7.12 -33.58
C GLY A 3 -0.78 7.70 -32.25
N LEU A 4 -1.14 8.96 -31.96
CA LEU A 4 -0.81 9.64 -30.71
C LEU A 4 -1.58 9.05 -29.51
N GLU A 5 -2.84 8.65 -29.70
CA GLU A 5 -3.64 8.06 -28.63
C GLU A 5 -3.18 6.64 -28.26
N MET A 6 -2.68 5.88 -29.24
CA MET A 6 -2.05 4.57 -28.98
C MET A 6 -0.74 4.73 -28.21
N LEU A 7 0.04 5.76 -28.52
CA LEU A 7 1.25 6.11 -27.78
C LEU A 7 0.91 6.50 -26.34
N ASP A 8 -0.12 7.31 -26.11
CA ASP A 8 -0.56 7.70 -24.76
C ASP A 8 -1.04 6.50 -23.94
N ALA A 9 -1.79 5.56 -24.54
CA ALA A 9 -2.18 4.32 -23.86
C ALA A 9 -0.96 3.48 -23.46
N PHE A 10 0.06 3.41 -24.32
CA PHE A 10 1.30 2.70 -24.04
C PHE A 10 2.14 3.38 -22.96
N ILE A 11 2.24 4.72 -22.97
CA ILE A 11 2.91 5.50 -21.93
C ILE A 11 2.23 5.27 -20.57
N GLY A 12 0.90 5.28 -20.53
CA GLY A 12 0.14 4.94 -19.33
C GLY A 12 0.48 3.55 -18.80
N LEU A 13 0.52 2.53 -19.68
CA LEU A 13 0.90 1.16 -19.33
C LEU A 13 2.31 1.07 -18.72
N VAL A 14 3.29 1.77 -19.32
CA VAL A 14 4.66 1.83 -18.81
C VAL A 14 4.73 2.51 -17.44
N GLY A 15 3.95 3.57 -17.20
CA GLY A 15 3.86 4.21 -15.88
C GLY A 15 3.35 3.26 -14.79
N ILE A 16 2.38 2.41 -15.12
CA ILE A 16 1.90 1.36 -14.20
C ILE A 16 3.02 0.35 -13.92
N TYR A 17 3.70 -0.17 -14.95
CA TYR A 17 4.80 -1.12 -14.76
C TYR A 17 5.92 -0.54 -13.91
N LEU A 18 6.29 0.71 -14.12
CA LEU A 18 7.30 1.39 -13.29
C LEU A 18 6.88 1.39 -11.81
N THR A 19 5.66 1.81 -11.50
CA THR A 19 5.15 1.87 -10.12
C THR A 19 5.12 0.50 -9.46
N LEU A 20 4.62 -0.51 -10.18
CA LEU A 20 4.52 -1.87 -9.65
C LEU A 20 5.90 -2.55 -9.56
N SER A 21 6.84 -2.24 -10.45
CA SER A 21 8.22 -2.72 -10.36
C SER A 21 8.96 -2.12 -9.16
N LEU A 22 8.67 -0.87 -8.78
CA LEU A 22 9.17 -0.28 -7.53
C LEU A 22 8.70 -1.10 -6.33
N LEU A 23 7.40 -1.44 -6.27
CA LEU A 23 6.84 -2.28 -5.22
C LEU A 23 7.46 -3.69 -5.19
N VAL A 24 7.56 -4.36 -6.34
CA VAL A 24 8.16 -5.71 -6.44
C VAL A 24 9.62 -5.69 -5.98
N THR A 25 10.36 -4.63 -6.33
CA THR A 25 11.76 -4.48 -5.92
C THR A 25 11.86 -4.25 -4.41
N ALA A 26 11.01 -3.39 -3.83
CA ALA A 26 10.96 -3.16 -2.39
C ALA A 26 10.64 -4.43 -1.60
N ILE A 27 9.65 -5.22 -2.04
CA ILE A 27 9.29 -6.51 -1.43
C ILE A 27 10.46 -7.50 -1.55
N GLY A 28 11.05 -7.61 -2.75
CA GLY A 28 12.18 -8.52 -3.00
C GLY A 28 13.39 -8.22 -2.12
N GLU A 29 13.68 -6.93 -1.90
CA GLU A 29 14.75 -6.50 -1.01
C GLU A 29 14.41 -6.79 0.46
N GLY A 30 13.18 -6.51 0.90
CA GLY A 30 12.73 -6.86 2.26
C GLY A 30 12.87 -8.36 2.56
N ILE A 31 12.47 -9.23 1.61
CA ILE A 31 12.65 -10.68 1.74
C ILE A 31 14.14 -11.06 1.73
N SER A 32 14.94 -10.45 0.85
CA SER A 32 16.38 -10.69 0.76
C SER A 32 17.10 -10.34 2.08
N GLN A 33 16.76 -9.20 2.69
CA GLN A 33 17.30 -8.75 3.96
C GLN A 33 16.84 -9.66 5.12
N ALA A 34 15.53 -9.92 5.23
CA ALA A 34 14.97 -10.74 6.30
C ALA A 34 15.50 -12.19 6.28
N SER A 35 15.84 -12.71 5.10
CA SER A 35 16.36 -14.08 4.95
C SER A 35 17.89 -14.18 4.97
N GLY A 36 18.61 -13.06 5.07
CA GLY A 36 20.07 -13.01 4.98
C GLY A 36 20.61 -13.59 3.68
N LEU A 37 19.88 -13.42 2.57
CA LEU A 37 20.11 -14.13 1.31
C LEU A 37 21.52 -13.86 0.75
N ARG A 38 22.02 -12.62 0.89
CA ARG A 38 23.36 -12.19 0.48
C ARG A 38 24.45 -12.97 1.22
N GLY A 39 24.42 -12.98 2.56
CA GLY A 39 25.40 -13.70 3.38
C GLY A 39 25.36 -15.22 3.19
N ARG A 40 24.16 -15.80 2.98
CA ARG A 40 24.01 -17.22 2.65
C ARG A 40 24.61 -17.56 1.29
N ASN A 41 24.40 -16.70 0.29
CA ASN A 41 24.97 -16.88 -1.04
C ASN A 41 26.51 -16.81 -1.00
N LEU A 42 27.06 -15.83 -0.27
CA LEU A 42 28.50 -15.72 -0.07
C LEU A 42 29.08 -16.98 0.59
N ARG A 43 28.45 -17.47 1.67
CA ARG A 43 28.86 -18.73 2.32
C ARG A 43 28.81 -19.93 1.38
N GLN A 44 27.82 -20.00 0.49
CA GLN A 44 27.73 -21.09 -0.50
C GLN A 44 28.90 -21.07 -1.47
N VAL A 45 29.39 -19.89 -1.86
CA VAL A 45 30.59 -19.76 -2.71
C VAL A 45 31.84 -20.20 -1.97
N PHE A 46 32.01 -19.80 -0.69
CA PHE A 46 33.11 -20.28 0.15
C PHE A 46 33.12 -21.79 0.34
N ASN A 47 31.94 -22.41 0.54
CA ASN A 47 31.82 -23.85 0.65
C ASN A 47 32.37 -24.57 -0.61
N GLY A 48 32.22 -23.96 -1.79
CA GLY A 48 32.78 -24.46 -3.04
C GLY A 48 34.27 -24.15 -3.22
N LEU A 49 34.78 -23.09 -2.58
CA LEU A 49 36.16 -22.62 -2.73
C LEU A 49 37.15 -23.40 -1.85
N ILE A 50 36.81 -23.57 -0.56
CA ILE A 50 37.70 -24.15 0.45
C ILE A 50 37.09 -25.36 1.17
N GLY A 51 35.87 -25.77 0.80
CA GLY A 51 35.15 -26.87 1.44
C GLY A 51 34.35 -26.41 2.67
N LYS A 52 33.33 -27.19 3.04
CA LYS A 52 32.37 -26.83 4.11
C LYS A 52 33.03 -26.69 5.49
N ASP A 53 33.94 -27.58 5.85
CA ASP A 53 34.57 -27.59 7.17
C ASP A 53 35.53 -26.42 7.36
N ARG A 54 36.34 -26.12 6.34
CA ARG A 54 37.25 -24.96 6.35
C ARG A 54 36.50 -23.64 6.29
N THR A 55 35.37 -23.61 5.56
CA THR A 55 34.47 -22.44 5.54
C THR A 55 33.94 -22.14 6.94
N ARG A 56 33.53 -23.16 7.71
CA ARG A 56 33.06 -22.95 9.09
C ARG A 56 34.15 -22.32 9.97
N THR A 57 35.39 -22.77 9.84
CA THR A 57 36.53 -22.22 10.59
C THR A 57 36.91 -20.81 10.11
N PHE A 58 36.84 -20.54 8.80
CA PHE A 58 37.03 -19.21 8.23
C PHE A 58 36.07 -18.18 8.83
N TYR A 59 34.77 -18.50 8.88
CA TYR A 59 33.78 -17.62 9.50
C TYR A 59 33.92 -17.51 11.02
N ALA A 60 34.54 -18.49 11.69
CA ALA A 60 34.81 -18.41 13.13
C ALA A 60 35.99 -17.50 13.49
N HIS A 61 36.79 -17.08 12.50
CA HIS A 61 37.97 -16.24 12.72
C HIS A 61 37.60 -14.87 13.32
N PRO A 62 38.34 -14.36 14.33
CA PRO A 62 38.00 -13.10 15.01
C PRO A 62 37.79 -11.91 14.06
N ARG A 63 38.64 -11.76 13.05
CA ARG A 63 38.53 -10.67 12.05
C ARG A 63 37.30 -10.80 11.14
N ILE A 64 36.88 -12.01 10.79
CA ILE A 64 35.67 -12.23 9.98
C ILE A 64 34.41 -12.10 10.85
N ARG A 65 34.49 -12.55 12.10
CA ARG A 65 33.41 -12.42 13.08
C ARG A 65 33.10 -10.97 13.42
N GLN A 66 34.09 -10.07 13.41
CA GLN A 66 33.87 -8.63 13.56
C GLN A 66 33.05 -8.01 12.40
N LEU A 67 33.06 -8.63 11.21
CA LEU A 67 32.24 -8.19 10.08
C LEU A 67 30.79 -8.72 10.16
N MET A 68 30.51 -9.66 11.07
CA MET A 68 29.15 -10.14 11.32
C MET A 68 28.40 -9.10 12.14
N GLN A 69 27.34 -8.53 11.58
CA GLN A 69 26.40 -7.70 12.33
C GLN A 69 25.71 -8.57 13.39
N CYS A 70 26.09 -8.43 14.65
CA CYS A 70 25.26 -8.78 15.80
C CYS A 70 25.50 -7.71 16.86
N ASP A 71 24.54 -6.79 17.02
CA ASP A 71 24.09 -6.24 18.30
C ASP A 71 23.09 -5.09 18.04
N THR A 72 21.87 -5.44 17.65
CA THR A 72 20.69 -4.67 18.07
C THR A 72 19.95 -5.50 19.10
N PRO A 73 19.66 -4.97 20.31
CA PRO A 73 18.92 -5.69 21.34
C PRO A 73 17.43 -5.79 20.94
N GLY A 74 17.11 -6.70 20.02
CA GLY A 74 15.76 -6.99 19.55
C GLY A 74 15.11 -8.16 20.29
N ASN A 75 13.83 -8.01 20.62
CA ASN A 75 13.00 -8.87 21.47
C ASN A 75 13.08 -10.38 21.19
N VAL A 76 12.97 -11.15 22.27
CA VAL A 76 12.90 -12.63 22.31
C VAL A 76 11.84 -13.21 21.36
N LEU A 77 10.74 -12.46 21.10
CA LEU A 77 9.69 -12.83 20.16
C LEU A 77 10.13 -12.83 18.69
N GLN A 78 11.06 -11.95 18.30
CA GLN A 78 11.63 -11.91 16.94
C GLN A 78 12.53 -13.13 16.68
N LYS A 79 13.22 -13.62 17.71
CA LYS A 79 13.99 -14.88 17.69
C LYS A 79 13.09 -16.12 17.61
N LEU A 80 11.86 -16.05 18.11
CA LEU A 80 10.96 -17.20 18.26
C LEU A 80 10.12 -17.49 17.00
N TRP A 81 9.81 -16.48 16.17
CA TRP A 81 8.91 -16.67 15.02
C TRP A 81 9.60 -16.86 13.66
N LEU A 82 10.86 -16.42 13.49
CA LEU A 82 11.62 -16.58 12.25
C LEU A 82 13.07 -16.98 12.54
N HIS A 83 13.40 -18.28 12.45
CA HIS A 83 14.79 -18.77 12.39
C HIS A 83 15.47 -18.40 11.06
N LEU A 84 15.43 -17.12 10.68
CA LEU A 84 15.99 -16.62 9.43
C LEU A 84 17.36 -15.96 9.66
N GLY A 85 18.44 -16.72 9.54
CA GLY A 85 19.68 -16.29 8.83
C GLY A 85 20.49 -15.05 9.24
N PHE A 86 20.18 -14.32 10.31
CA PHE A 86 20.85 -13.07 10.72
C PHE A 86 22.26 -13.23 11.34
N GLY A 87 23.20 -13.89 10.65
CA GLY A 87 24.54 -14.08 11.24
C GLY A 87 25.71 -14.13 10.26
N LEU A 88 25.51 -13.85 8.97
CA LEU A 88 26.58 -13.87 7.97
C LEU A 88 26.78 -12.48 7.38
N PRO A 89 28.03 -12.03 7.16
CA PRO A 89 28.31 -10.73 6.56
C PRO A 89 27.80 -10.69 5.11
N SER A 90 27.25 -9.54 4.71
CA SER A 90 26.79 -9.31 3.33
C SER A 90 27.93 -9.03 2.35
N TYR A 91 29.09 -8.61 2.87
CA TYR A 91 30.31 -8.32 2.13
C TYR A 91 31.53 -8.65 3.00
N ILE A 92 32.60 -9.19 2.41
CA ILE A 92 33.88 -9.45 3.08
C ILE A 92 34.97 -8.79 2.21
N PRO A 93 35.71 -7.80 2.75
CA PRO A 93 36.84 -7.20 2.04
C PRO A 93 37.90 -8.23 1.63
N ALA A 94 38.46 -8.07 0.44
CA ALA A 94 39.36 -9.05 -0.17
C ALA A 94 40.71 -9.19 0.55
N ASP A 95 41.22 -8.08 1.08
CA ASP A 95 42.40 -7.99 1.93
C ASP A 95 42.22 -8.84 3.20
N ILE A 96 41.12 -8.61 3.94
CA ILE A 96 40.81 -9.35 5.17
C ILE A 96 40.59 -10.84 4.85
N ALA A 97 39.83 -11.15 3.80
CA ALA A 97 39.56 -12.53 3.41
C ALA A 97 40.84 -13.29 3.06
N THR A 98 41.74 -12.64 2.32
CA THR A 98 43.00 -13.24 1.88
C THR A 98 43.94 -13.49 3.04
N GLU A 99 44.09 -12.54 3.95
CA GLU A 99 44.91 -12.70 5.15
C GLU A 99 44.43 -13.88 6.00
N VAL A 100 43.13 -13.96 6.27
CA VAL A 100 42.54 -15.04 7.07
C VAL A 100 42.65 -16.39 6.35
N LEU A 101 42.44 -16.42 5.03
CA LEU A 101 42.56 -17.64 4.24
C LEU A 101 44.00 -18.16 4.23
N LEU A 102 44.97 -17.28 4.00
CA LEU A 102 46.40 -17.65 4.00
C LEU A 102 46.87 -18.07 5.39
N GLU A 103 46.48 -17.35 6.44
CA GLU A 103 46.79 -17.73 7.82
C GLU A 103 46.23 -19.12 8.15
N GLN A 104 44.99 -19.41 7.74
CA GLN A 104 44.36 -20.71 7.98
C GLN A 104 45.01 -21.84 7.16
N GLN A 105 45.49 -21.57 5.94
CA GLN A 105 46.16 -22.59 5.12
C GLN A 105 47.62 -22.82 5.56
N LEU A 106 48.37 -21.75 5.83
CA LEU A 106 49.77 -21.82 6.19
C LEU A 106 49.97 -22.11 7.69
N GLY A 107 48.96 -21.89 8.54
CA GLY A 107 49.05 -22.08 9.99
C GLY A 107 49.77 -20.95 10.73
N ALA A 108 50.12 -19.87 10.04
CA ALA A 108 50.68 -18.64 10.62
C ALA A 108 50.40 -17.44 9.67
N PRO A 109 50.36 -16.20 10.20
CA PRO A 109 50.21 -14.99 9.39
C PRO A 109 51.33 -14.85 8.35
N LEU A 110 50.99 -14.42 7.14
CA LEU A 110 51.96 -14.24 6.05
C LEU A 110 53.10 -13.27 6.43
N SER A 111 52.81 -12.26 7.24
CA SER A 111 53.82 -11.30 7.74
C SER A 111 54.92 -11.96 8.57
N GLN A 112 54.63 -13.06 9.28
CA GLN A 112 55.61 -13.82 10.05
C GLN A 112 56.45 -14.74 9.17
N LEU A 113 55.88 -15.24 8.07
CA LEU A 113 56.53 -16.17 7.14
C LEU A 113 57.28 -15.46 6.00
N SER A 114 57.01 -14.18 5.78
CA SER A 114 57.64 -13.35 4.73
C SER A 114 59.17 -13.40 4.69
N PRO A 115 59.92 -13.51 5.82
CA PRO A 115 61.37 -13.61 5.80
C PRO A 115 61.92 -14.93 5.24
N SER A 116 61.09 -15.98 5.11
CA SER A 116 61.51 -17.33 4.70
C SER A 116 60.63 -17.86 3.56
N PRO A 117 60.92 -17.51 2.29
CA PRO A 117 60.17 -17.98 1.13
C PRO A 117 60.14 -19.51 0.99
N LEU A 118 61.21 -20.18 1.42
CA LEU A 118 61.30 -21.65 1.39
C LEU A 118 60.29 -22.29 2.34
N GLU A 119 60.03 -21.68 3.50
CA GLU A 119 59.06 -22.18 4.47
C GLU A 119 57.62 -22.06 3.93
N ILE A 120 57.30 -20.98 3.23
CA ILE A 120 56.01 -20.79 2.57
C ILE A 120 55.78 -21.90 1.53
N GLN A 121 56.80 -22.18 0.68
CA GLN A 121 56.71 -23.23 -0.31
C GLN A 121 56.45 -24.62 0.31
N GLN A 122 57.21 -24.97 1.36
CA GLN A 122 57.05 -26.25 2.06
C GLN A 122 55.64 -26.40 2.65
N ARG A 123 55.11 -25.36 3.30
CA ARG A 123 53.76 -25.37 3.88
C ARG A 123 52.68 -25.51 2.80
N LEU A 124 52.84 -24.86 1.64
CA LEU A 124 51.92 -25.00 0.51
C LEU A 124 51.94 -26.42 -0.10
N GLU A 125 53.12 -27.05 -0.18
CA GLU A 125 53.27 -28.43 -0.67
C GLU A 125 52.70 -29.48 0.30
N GLN A 126 52.66 -29.18 1.60
CA GLN A 126 52.09 -30.03 2.63
C GLN A 126 50.56 -29.95 2.73
N LEU A 127 49.92 -29.00 2.04
CA LEU A 127 48.45 -28.89 2.04
C LEU A 127 47.79 -30.16 1.46
N PRO A 128 46.60 -30.55 1.95
CA PRO A 128 45.80 -31.60 1.33
C PRO A 128 45.50 -31.32 -0.14
N VAL A 129 45.50 -32.36 -0.98
CA VAL A 129 45.19 -32.26 -2.41
C VAL A 129 43.78 -31.67 -2.59
N SER A 130 43.71 -30.46 -3.12
CA SER A 130 42.49 -29.68 -3.29
C SER A 130 42.67 -28.67 -4.43
N ALA A 131 41.57 -28.21 -5.04
CA ALA A 131 41.62 -27.17 -6.07
C ALA A 131 42.26 -25.87 -5.54
N THR A 132 42.05 -25.58 -4.25
CA THR A 132 42.67 -24.46 -3.53
C THR A 132 44.20 -24.60 -3.50
N ARG A 133 44.72 -25.77 -3.13
CA ARG A 133 46.17 -26.04 -3.12
C ARG A 133 46.79 -25.79 -4.48
N SER A 134 46.19 -26.33 -5.54
CA SER A 134 46.70 -26.14 -6.91
C SER A 134 46.73 -24.67 -7.32
N SER A 135 45.71 -23.90 -6.93
CA SER A 135 45.64 -22.46 -7.20
C SER A 135 46.73 -21.71 -6.43
N LEU A 136 46.88 -21.98 -5.13
CA LEU A 136 47.88 -21.31 -4.28
C LEU A 136 49.33 -21.64 -4.70
N LEU A 137 49.63 -22.88 -5.06
CA LEU A 137 50.95 -23.25 -5.58
C LEU A 137 51.26 -22.54 -6.90
N HIS A 138 50.26 -22.42 -7.78
CA HIS A 138 50.41 -21.69 -9.04
C HIS A 138 50.68 -20.20 -8.80
N PHE A 139 49.91 -19.55 -7.92
CA PHE A 139 50.12 -18.15 -7.57
C PHE A 139 51.49 -17.92 -6.90
N TRP A 140 51.95 -18.86 -6.07
CA TRP A 140 53.28 -18.80 -5.47
C TRP A 140 54.39 -18.86 -6.53
N GLN A 141 54.30 -19.80 -7.48
CA GLN A 141 55.25 -19.89 -8.60
C GLN A 141 55.24 -18.62 -9.47
N GLN A 142 54.05 -18.08 -9.75
CA GLN A 142 53.87 -16.87 -10.55
C GLN A 142 54.40 -15.60 -9.85
N SER A 143 54.36 -15.58 -8.51
CA SER A 143 54.91 -14.49 -7.70
C SER A 143 56.43 -14.45 -7.64
N HIS A 144 57.14 -15.42 -8.25
CA HIS A 144 58.60 -15.55 -8.15
C HIS A 144 59.11 -15.58 -6.69
N ALA A 145 58.32 -16.22 -5.80
CA ALA A 145 58.58 -16.31 -4.37
C ALA A 145 58.57 -14.97 -3.61
N ASP A 146 57.89 -13.94 -4.15
CA ASP A 146 57.61 -12.68 -3.46
C ASP A 146 56.28 -12.77 -2.67
N PRO A 147 56.32 -12.69 -1.32
CA PRO A 147 55.12 -12.74 -0.47
C PRO A 147 54.10 -11.64 -0.76
N GLN A 148 54.52 -10.43 -1.15
CA GLN A 148 53.59 -9.32 -1.41
C GLN A 148 52.82 -9.55 -2.71
N GLN A 149 53.52 -9.91 -3.78
CA GLN A 149 52.90 -10.27 -5.06
C GLN A 149 52.00 -11.51 -4.93
N PHE A 150 52.44 -12.50 -4.15
CA PHE A 150 51.60 -13.65 -3.84
C PHE A 150 50.28 -13.25 -3.17
N GLN A 151 50.31 -12.36 -2.18
CA GLN A 151 49.11 -11.87 -1.51
C GLN A 151 48.16 -11.16 -2.49
N LEU A 152 48.70 -10.35 -3.41
CA LEU A 152 47.89 -9.67 -4.45
C LEU A 152 47.21 -10.67 -5.39
N PHE A 153 47.92 -11.69 -5.88
CA PHE A 153 47.30 -12.71 -6.74
C PHE A 153 46.18 -13.47 -6.04
N VAL A 154 46.32 -13.73 -4.73
CA VAL A 154 45.25 -14.38 -3.95
C VAL A 154 44.07 -13.44 -3.73
N GLN A 155 44.31 -12.13 -3.54
CA GLN A 155 43.25 -11.11 -3.46
C GLN A 155 42.47 -11.01 -4.78
N ASP A 156 43.16 -10.97 -5.93
CA ASP A 156 42.51 -10.93 -7.24
C ASP A 156 41.67 -12.18 -7.49
N TRP A 157 42.23 -13.35 -7.16
CA TRP A 157 41.50 -14.61 -7.22
C TRP A 157 40.25 -14.62 -6.33
N PHE A 158 40.33 -13.98 -5.16
CA PHE A 158 39.19 -13.81 -4.26
C PHE A 158 38.12 -12.90 -4.88
N ASN A 159 38.51 -11.73 -5.41
CA ASN A 159 37.62 -10.80 -6.09
C ASN A 159 36.86 -11.47 -7.24
N ASP A 160 37.57 -12.20 -8.11
CA ASP A 160 36.96 -12.97 -9.20
C ASP A 160 35.90 -13.99 -8.71
N ARG A 161 36.13 -14.59 -7.53
CA ARG A 161 35.18 -15.52 -6.92
C ARG A 161 33.98 -14.79 -6.32
N CYS A 162 34.18 -13.62 -5.72
CA CYS A 162 33.10 -12.74 -5.25
C CYS A 162 32.25 -12.20 -6.40
N ASP A 163 32.85 -11.84 -7.54
CA ASP A 163 32.09 -11.37 -8.72
C ASP A 163 31.15 -12.44 -9.26
N ARG A 164 31.60 -13.70 -9.29
CA ARG A 164 30.73 -14.85 -9.59
C ARG A 164 29.63 -15.03 -8.54
N ALA A 165 29.94 -14.81 -7.26
CA ALA A 165 28.95 -14.84 -6.18
C ALA A 165 27.85 -13.80 -6.39
N VAL A 166 28.22 -12.56 -6.74
CA VAL A 166 27.30 -11.48 -7.10
C VAL A 166 26.43 -11.86 -8.29
N GLY A 167 27.01 -12.46 -9.33
CA GLY A 167 26.25 -12.96 -10.48
C GLY A 167 25.20 -14.02 -10.11
N TRP A 168 25.56 -14.99 -9.27
CA TRP A 168 24.61 -16.00 -8.77
C TRP A 168 23.51 -15.40 -7.89
N PHE A 169 23.86 -14.41 -7.07
CA PHE A 169 22.88 -13.66 -6.28
C PHE A 169 21.89 -12.92 -7.19
N LYS A 170 22.37 -12.19 -8.21
CA LYS A 170 21.54 -11.49 -9.19
C LYS A 170 20.56 -12.45 -9.90
N ARG A 171 21.01 -13.65 -10.28
CA ARG A 171 20.13 -14.68 -10.87
C ARG A 171 19.04 -15.16 -9.92
N LYS A 172 19.39 -15.48 -8.67
CA LYS A 172 18.42 -15.89 -7.65
C LYS A 172 17.41 -14.77 -7.36
N LEU A 173 17.89 -13.53 -7.28
CA LEU A 173 17.05 -12.35 -7.08
C LEU A 173 16.08 -12.14 -8.25
N GLY A 174 16.55 -12.30 -9.49
CA GLY A 174 15.68 -12.21 -10.68
C GLY A 174 14.57 -13.26 -10.69
N THR A 175 14.87 -14.51 -10.32
CA THR A 175 13.84 -15.56 -10.17
C THR A 175 12.84 -15.21 -9.06
N LEU A 176 13.34 -14.69 -7.93
CA LEU A 176 12.48 -14.24 -6.83
C LEU A 176 11.60 -13.06 -7.26
N GLN A 177 12.14 -12.08 -7.99
CA GLN A 177 11.41 -10.93 -8.52
C GLN A 177 10.33 -11.35 -9.52
N LEU A 178 10.56 -12.38 -10.34
CA LEU A 178 9.53 -12.93 -11.22
C LEU A 178 8.37 -13.55 -10.44
N LEU A 179 8.67 -14.31 -9.38
CA LEU A 179 7.64 -14.90 -8.52
C LEU A 179 6.85 -13.83 -7.77
N ILE A 180 7.54 -12.85 -7.18
CA ILE A 180 6.89 -11.71 -6.51
C ILE A 180 6.07 -10.91 -7.51
N GLY A 181 6.60 -10.62 -8.70
CA GLY A 181 5.91 -9.93 -9.77
C GLY A 181 4.62 -10.62 -10.19
N LEU A 182 4.62 -11.96 -10.30
CA LEU A 182 3.42 -12.72 -10.59
C LEU A 182 2.39 -12.67 -9.44
N ILE A 183 2.85 -12.80 -8.19
CA ILE A 183 1.99 -12.69 -7.00
C ILE A 183 1.37 -11.30 -6.92
N VAL A 184 2.14 -10.24 -7.16
CA VAL A 184 1.69 -8.85 -7.18
C VAL A 184 0.68 -8.64 -8.32
N ALA A 185 0.98 -9.12 -9.53
CA ALA A 185 0.06 -9.02 -10.68
C ALA A 185 -1.30 -9.67 -10.40
N VAL A 186 -1.29 -10.89 -9.82
CA VAL A 186 -2.51 -11.61 -9.46
C VAL A 186 -3.23 -10.92 -8.29
N GLY A 187 -2.51 -10.61 -7.21
CA GLY A 187 -3.08 -10.02 -5.99
C GLY A 187 -3.66 -8.62 -6.20
N MET A 188 -3.08 -7.83 -7.11
CA MET A 188 -3.57 -6.51 -7.46
C MET A 188 -4.51 -6.52 -8.68
N ASN A 189 -4.81 -7.69 -9.26
CA ASN A 189 -5.68 -7.86 -10.43
C ASN A 189 -5.21 -7.01 -11.63
N VAL A 190 -3.91 -7.10 -11.95
CA VAL A 190 -3.25 -6.33 -13.01
C VAL A 190 -2.94 -7.24 -14.19
N ASP A 191 -3.84 -7.25 -15.16
CA ASP A 191 -3.69 -7.89 -16.45
C ASP A 191 -3.22 -6.85 -17.50
N SER A 192 -2.08 -7.09 -18.12
CA SER A 192 -1.48 -6.21 -19.13
C SER A 192 -2.38 -5.99 -20.36
N ILE A 193 -3.08 -7.02 -20.82
CA ILE A 193 -3.96 -6.98 -22.00
C ILE A 193 -5.23 -6.20 -21.67
N ALA A 194 -5.90 -6.54 -20.57
CA ALA A 194 -7.11 -5.86 -20.15
C ALA A 194 -6.83 -4.39 -19.80
N MET A 195 -5.68 -4.10 -19.19
CA MET A 195 -5.27 -2.73 -18.87
C MET A 195 -4.98 -1.91 -20.13
N TYR A 196 -4.28 -2.48 -21.11
CA TYR A 196 -4.08 -1.80 -22.39
C TYR A 196 -5.41 -1.55 -23.11
N GLN A 197 -6.32 -2.54 -23.12
CA GLN A 197 -7.66 -2.37 -23.67
C GLN A 197 -8.44 -1.26 -22.96
N LYS A 198 -8.38 -1.18 -21.63
CA LYS A 198 -9.00 -0.12 -20.83
C LYS A 198 -8.46 1.26 -21.23
N PHE A 199 -7.15 1.44 -21.31
CA PHE A 199 -6.55 2.72 -21.74
C PHE A 199 -6.82 3.04 -23.22
N PHE A 200 -6.99 2.01 -24.05
CA PHE A 200 -7.37 2.19 -25.43
C PHE A 200 -8.83 2.68 -25.53
N SER A 201 -9.77 2.00 -24.87
CA SER A 201 -11.20 2.29 -24.98
C SER A 201 -11.68 3.50 -24.17
N ASP A 202 -11.07 3.78 -23.02
CA ASP A 202 -11.51 4.83 -22.08
C ASP A 202 -10.54 6.03 -22.10
N PRO A 203 -10.96 7.18 -22.67
CA PRO A 203 -10.14 8.40 -22.68
C PRO A 203 -9.79 8.94 -21.30
N ILE A 204 -10.66 8.76 -20.30
CA ILE A 204 -10.45 9.28 -18.94
C ILE A 204 -9.37 8.45 -18.25
N ALA A 205 -9.49 7.13 -18.29
CA ALA A 205 -8.48 6.22 -17.74
C ALA A 205 -7.11 6.44 -18.41
N ARG A 206 -7.10 6.67 -19.74
CA ARG A 206 -5.87 6.99 -20.48
C ARG A 206 -5.21 8.28 -19.98
N GLN A 207 -5.98 9.36 -19.84
CA GLN A 207 -5.43 10.65 -19.38
C GLN A 207 -4.86 10.53 -17.96
N GLN A 208 -5.55 9.84 -17.05
CA GLN A 208 -5.06 9.61 -15.70
C GLN A 208 -3.76 8.79 -15.68
N ALA A 209 -3.68 7.73 -16.49
CA ALA A 209 -2.47 6.90 -16.60
C ALA A 209 -1.28 7.68 -17.18
N VAL A 210 -1.53 8.55 -18.16
CA VAL A 210 -0.50 9.44 -18.72
C VAL A 210 -0.02 10.47 -17.71
N LEU A 211 -0.93 11.08 -16.93
CA LEU A 211 -0.55 12.02 -15.87
C LEU A 211 0.34 11.36 -14.81
N LEU A 212 0.02 10.13 -14.42
CA LEU A 212 0.88 9.33 -13.55
C LEU A 212 2.28 9.15 -14.16
N ALA A 213 2.35 8.74 -15.43
CA ALA A 213 3.61 8.54 -16.13
C ALA A 213 4.42 9.83 -16.27
N GLU A 214 3.78 10.97 -16.50
CA GLU A 214 4.41 12.30 -16.55
C GLU A 214 5.00 12.68 -15.18
N ASN A 215 4.26 12.45 -14.10
CA ASN A 215 4.72 12.67 -12.74
C ASN A 215 5.92 11.78 -12.38
N LEU A 216 5.92 10.52 -12.82
CA LEU A 216 7.03 9.60 -12.60
C LEU A 216 8.28 10.02 -13.39
N ALA A 217 8.10 10.45 -14.63
CA ALA A 217 9.20 10.92 -15.47
C ALA A 217 9.85 12.22 -14.95
N ALA A 218 9.06 13.08 -14.29
CA ALA A 218 9.52 14.33 -13.70
C ALA A 218 10.35 14.15 -12.41
N ASN A 219 10.31 12.95 -11.80
CA ASN A 219 11.03 12.64 -10.56
C ASN A 219 12.14 11.61 -10.81
N PRO A 220 13.31 12.01 -11.36
CA PRO A 220 14.40 11.08 -11.66
C PRO A 220 15.03 10.43 -10.43
N GLN A 221 14.86 11.02 -9.24
CA GLN A 221 15.29 10.44 -7.97
C GLN A 221 14.53 9.13 -7.67
N LEU A 222 13.30 8.97 -8.14
CA LEU A 222 12.44 7.84 -7.80
C LEU A 222 12.90 6.50 -8.41
N ALA A 223 13.56 6.54 -9.57
CA ALA A 223 14.23 5.37 -10.14
C ALA A 223 15.63 5.15 -9.55
N THR A 224 16.23 6.20 -8.98
CA THR A 224 17.61 6.21 -8.45
C THR A 224 17.67 5.91 -6.94
N GLU A 225 16.56 6.07 -6.21
CA GLU A 225 16.39 5.84 -4.77
C GLU A 225 16.04 4.38 -4.40
N LEU A 226 16.14 3.47 -5.36
CA LEU A 226 16.31 2.06 -5.07
C LEU A 226 17.74 1.83 -4.57
N CYS A 227 17.93 2.23 -3.30
CA CYS A 227 19.11 2.17 -2.45
C CYS A 227 20.43 2.07 -3.22
N ARG A 228 21.16 3.20 -3.34
CA ARG A 228 22.55 3.22 -3.84
C ARG A 228 23.34 2.07 -3.22
N GLU A 229 24.27 1.51 -3.99
CA GLU A 229 25.23 0.48 -3.54
C GLU A 229 26.00 0.88 -2.26
N ASP A 230 25.94 2.16 -1.88
CA ASP A 230 26.49 2.69 -0.65
C ASP A 230 25.43 3.50 0.15
N LYS A 231 25.11 3.01 1.36
CA LYS A 231 24.28 3.59 2.46
C LYS A 231 22.75 3.39 2.47
N THR A 232 22.32 2.52 3.40
CA THR A 232 21.27 2.61 4.46
C THR A 232 19.92 3.33 4.28
N GLN A 233 19.63 4.05 3.21
CA GLN A 233 18.31 4.65 2.99
C GLN A 233 17.73 4.19 1.67
N CYS A 234 16.78 3.28 1.78
CA CYS A 234 15.86 2.94 0.71
C CYS A 234 14.74 3.99 0.65
N MET A 235 14.09 4.10 -0.52
CA MET A 235 12.94 4.99 -0.75
C MET A 235 12.00 5.04 0.46
N ASP A 236 11.62 6.26 0.86
CA ASP A 236 10.67 6.50 1.94
C ASP A 236 9.36 5.76 1.67
N THR A 237 8.90 4.97 2.65
CA THR A 237 7.68 4.15 2.55
C THR A 237 6.45 5.01 2.25
N LEU A 238 6.48 6.27 2.70
CA LEU A 238 5.46 7.28 2.42
C LEU A 238 5.36 7.59 0.92
N THR A 239 6.49 7.72 0.23
CA THR A 239 6.55 8.07 -1.20
C THR A 239 6.03 6.92 -2.06
N LEU A 240 6.45 5.68 -1.77
CA LEU A 240 5.94 4.48 -2.44
C LEU A 240 4.42 4.36 -2.28
N LYS A 241 3.94 4.63 -1.08
CA LYS A 241 2.52 4.54 -0.75
C LYS A 241 1.69 5.57 -1.51
N GLN A 242 2.13 6.83 -1.53
CA GLN A 242 1.46 7.88 -2.30
C GLN A 242 1.32 7.50 -3.77
N GLN A 243 2.34 6.88 -4.36
CA GLN A 243 2.28 6.40 -5.74
C GLN A 243 1.31 5.26 -5.95
N LEU A 244 1.29 4.28 -5.04
CA LEU A 244 0.34 3.17 -5.10
C LEU A 244 -1.10 3.66 -4.97
N THR A 245 -1.37 4.61 -4.08
CA THR A 245 -2.67 5.25 -3.92
C THR A 245 -3.12 5.95 -5.20
N GLN A 246 -2.24 6.73 -5.86
CA GLN A 246 -2.55 7.39 -7.13
C GLN A 246 -2.79 6.39 -8.28
N THR A 247 -2.13 5.24 -8.21
CA THR A 247 -2.22 4.19 -9.24
C THR A 247 -3.46 3.33 -9.06
N ALA A 248 -3.93 3.14 -7.82
CA ALA A 248 -4.99 2.20 -7.48
C ALA A 248 -6.32 2.34 -8.27
N PRO A 249 -6.83 3.55 -8.56
CA PRO A 249 -8.05 3.72 -9.38
C PRO A 249 -7.92 3.17 -10.81
N LEU A 250 -6.68 3.07 -11.32
CA LEU A 250 -6.41 2.57 -12.66
C LEU A 250 -6.38 1.03 -12.70
N LEU A 251 -6.10 0.40 -11.57
CA LEU A 251 -5.91 -1.06 -11.44
C LEU A 251 -7.23 -1.79 -11.18
N GLY A 252 -7.26 -3.08 -11.52
CA GLY A 252 -8.43 -3.94 -11.36
C GLY A 252 -9.39 -3.86 -12.54
N HIS A 253 -9.87 -5.03 -12.96
CA HIS A 253 -10.80 -5.12 -14.10
C HIS A 253 -12.07 -5.94 -13.80
N GLN A 254 -12.09 -6.86 -12.84
CA GLN A 254 -13.29 -7.69 -12.51
C GLN A 254 -13.29 -8.21 -11.06
N GLU A 255 -14.46 -8.27 -10.40
CA GLU A 255 -14.60 -8.80 -9.02
C GLU A 255 -14.60 -10.34 -8.94
N ASN A 256 -14.96 -11.03 -10.03
CA ASN A 256 -14.99 -12.49 -10.09
C ASN A 256 -13.77 -13.02 -10.83
N TRP A 257 -12.98 -13.87 -10.17
CA TRP A 257 -11.77 -14.45 -10.75
C TRP A 257 -12.12 -15.66 -11.63
N PRO A 258 -11.98 -15.59 -12.96
CA PRO A 258 -12.22 -16.74 -13.82
C PRO A 258 -11.11 -17.78 -13.64
N TRP A 259 -11.49 -19.05 -13.67
CA TRP A 259 -10.51 -20.14 -13.71
C TRP A 259 -9.70 -20.08 -15.02
N PRO A 260 -8.45 -20.59 -15.03
CA PRO A 260 -7.58 -20.53 -16.22
C PRO A 260 -8.21 -21.01 -17.53
N TRP A 261 -9.02 -22.06 -17.46
CA TRP A 261 -9.70 -22.62 -18.63
C TRP A 261 -10.90 -21.79 -19.11
N GLN A 262 -11.44 -20.89 -18.28
CA GLN A 262 -12.58 -20.03 -18.62
C GLN A 262 -12.13 -18.74 -19.31
N ALA A 263 -10.94 -18.23 -18.97
CA ALA A 263 -10.41 -16.97 -19.52
C ALA A 263 -8.88 -17.04 -19.70
N PRO A 264 -8.37 -17.82 -20.68
CA PRO A 264 -6.93 -18.00 -20.86
C PRO A 264 -6.19 -16.70 -21.21
N ALA A 265 -6.85 -15.77 -21.91
CA ALA A 265 -6.28 -14.46 -22.23
C ALA A 265 -5.94 -13.64 -20.96
N VAL A 266 -6.77 -13.75 -19.92
CA VAL A 266 -6.57 -13.03 -18.66
C VAL A 266 -5.34 -13.56 -17.91
N TRP A 267 -5.21 -14.89 -17.88
CA TRP A 267 -4.05 -15.54 -17.28
C TRP A 267 -2.76 -15.30 -18.04
N PHE A 268 -2.82 -15.22 -19.37
CA PHE A 268 -1.68 -14.78 -20.17
C PHE A 268 -1.34 -13.31 -19.89
N GLY A 269 -2.34 -12.46 -19.70
CA GLY A 269 -2.19 -11.08 -19.24
C GLY A 269 -1.44 -10.97 -17.91
N TYR A 270 -1.77 -11.79 -16.91
CA TYR A 270 -1.02 -11.83 -15.64
C TYR A 270 0.41 -12.31 -15.79
N LEU A 271 0.66 -13.32 -16.64
CA LEU A 271 2.02 -13.79 -16.92
C LEU A 271 2.86 -12.69 -17.59
N LEU A 272 2.27 -11.96 -18.53
CA LEU A 272 2.90 -10.81 -19.19
C LEU A 272 3.20 -9.71 -18.17
N THR A 273 2.25 -9.39 -17.27
CA THR A 273 2.47 -8.42 -16.20
C THR A 273 3.59 -8.89 -15.27
N GLY A 274 3.54 -10.13 -14.76
CA GLY A 274 4.56 -10.66 -13.85
C GLY A 274 5.97 -10.64 -14.46
N PHE A 275 6.08 -10.98 -15.75
CA PHE A 275 7.33 -10.87 -16.50
C PHE A 275 7.78 -9.42 -16.63
N ALA A 276 6.89 -8.50 -17.02
CA ALA A 276 7.18 -7.07 -17.10
C ALA A 276 7.70 -6.52 -15.77
N LEU A 277 7.04 -6.84 -14.65
CA LEU A 277 7.45 -6.36 -13.33
C LEU A 277 8.83 -6.88 -12.91
N SER A 278 9.19 -8.10 -13.35
CA SER A 278 10.47 -8.73 -13.05
C SER A 278 11.69 -8.06 -13.70
N LEU A 279 11.48 -7.24 -14.74
CA LEU A 279 12.55 -6.46 -15.40
C LEU A 279 13.09 -5.33 -14.51
N GLY A 280 12.32 -4.95 -13.48
CA GLY A 280 12.70 -3.95 -12.49
C GLY A 280 12.39 -2.51 -12.91
N ALA A 281 12.37 -1.62 -11.92
CA ALA A 281 12.01 -0.22 -12.12
C ALA A 281 13.00 0.55 -13.03
N PRO A 282 14.34 0.35 -12.95
CA PRO A 282 15.28 1.07 -13.82
C PRO A 282 15.01 0.86 -15.32
N PHE A 283 14.67 -0.37 -15.71
CA PHE A 283 14.32 -0.69 -17.10
C PHE A 283 13.10 0.09 -17.60
N TRP A 284 12.02 0.12 -16.82
CA TRP A 284 10.80 0.84 -17.20
C TRP A 284 10.95 2.35 -17.13
N PHE A 285 11.79 2.86 -16.23
CA PHE A 285 12.12 4.28 -16.18
C PHE A 285 12.84 4.73 -17.46
N ASP A 286 13.84 3.97 -17.92
CA ASP A 286 14.55 4.27 -19.17
C ASP A 286 13.60 4.25 -20.38
N ILE A 287 12.68 3.30 -20.43
CA ILE A 287 11.64 3.24 -21.46
C ILE A 287 10.74 4.47 -21.38
N LEU A 288 10.28 4.81 -20.18
CA LEU A 288 9.41 5.96 -19.95
C LEU A 288 10.07 7.27 -20.43
N GLN A 289 11.34 7.49 -20.08
CA GLN A 289 12.10 8.67 -20.53
C GLN A 289 12.19 8.73 -22.07
N LYS A 290 12.47 7.60 -22.72
CA LYS A 290 12.49 7.52 -24.19
C LYS A 290 11.12 7.86 -24.79
N LEU A 291 10.04 7.29 -24.28
CA LEU A 291 8.69 7.55 -24.77
C LEU A 291 8.27 9.01 -24.56
N MET A 292 8.61 9.59 -23.41
CA MET A 292 8.34 11.00 -23.12
C MET A 292 9.07 11.93 -24.09
N SER A 293 10.33 11.63 -24.42
CA SER A 293 11.09 12.38 -25.43
C SER A 293 10.45 12.29 -26.82
N VAL A 294 9.88 11.13 -27.17
CA VAL A 294 9.18 10.92 -28.44
C VAL A 294 7.86 11.71 -28.45
N LYS A 295 7.07 11.63 -27.38
CA LYS A 295 5.82 12.37 -27.23
C LYS A 295 6.03 13.89 -27.37
N GLN A 296 7.12 14.42 -26.80
CA GLN A 296 7.47 15.83 -26.94
C GLN A 296 7.74 16.25 -28.39
N LYS A 297 8.35 15.39 -29.22
CA LYS A 297 8.60 15.66 -30.65
C LYS A 297 7.34 15.74 -31.50
N PHE A 298 6.27 15.07 -31.08
CA PHE A 298 4.99 15.05 -31.78
C PHE A 298 3.97 16.06 -31.23
N ARG A 299 4.35 16.90 -30.25
CA ARG A 299 3.51 18.03 -29.83
C ARG A 299 3.44 19.06 -30.97
N PRO A 300 2.24 19.48 -31.40
CA PRO A 300 2.10 20.54 -32.39
C PRO A 300 2.58 21.86 -31.79
N GLY A 301 3.82 22.26 -32.12
CA GLY A 301 4.43 23.50 -31.66
C GLY A 301 5.95 23.44 -31.58
N ASN A 302 6.62 23.24 -32.72
CA ASN A 302 8.00 23.68 -32.98
C ASN A 302 8.41 23.41 -34.45
N THR A 303 7.54 23.76 -35.39
CA THR A 303 7.94 24.04 -36.78
C THR A 303 7.78 25.54 -37.02
N ALA A 304 8.61 26.34 -36.35
CA ALA A 304 8.90 27.69 -36.79
C ALA A 304 10.15 27.61 -37.67
N SER A 305 9.94 28.00 -38.92
CA SER A 305 10.85 28.06 -40.06
C SER A 305 12.19 28.76 -39.77
N HIS A 306 13.23 28.30 -40.46
CA HIS A 306 14.44 29.04 -40.76
C HIS A 306 14.11 30.45 -41.28
N GLU A 307 14.49 31.48 -40.53
CA GLU A 307 14.68 32.84 -41.06
C GLU A 307 15.92 33.43 -40.35
N PRO A 308 16.88 34.05 -41.08
CA PRO A 308 18.10 34.58 -40.47
C PRO A 308 17.82 35.91 -39.73
N PRO A 309 18.65 36.28 -38.75
CA PRO A 309 18.34 37.40 -37.85
C PRO A 309 18.62 38.75 -38.51
N PRO A 310 17.74 39.76 -38.39
CA PRO A 310 18.13 41.14 -38.62
C PRO A 310 18.82 41.73 -37.38
N ALA A 311 19.77 42.60 -37.66
CA ALA A 311 20.72 43.18 -36.73
C ALA A 311 20.12 44.17 -35.71
N LEU A 312 20.86 44.32 -34.61
CA LEU A 312 20.72 45.24 -33.48
C LEU A 312 20.24 46.66 -33.83
N HIS A 313 19.30 47.17 -33.02
CA HIS A 313 19.37 48.55 -32.52
C HIS A 313 18.85 48.66 -31.08
N ASN A 314 19.74 49.15 -30.21
CA ASN A 314 19.50 49.50 -28.82
C ASN A 314 18.72 50.82 -28.71
N SER A 315 17.78 50.89 -27.77
CA SER A 315 17.68 52.03 -26.84
C SER A 315 16.65 51.77 -25.75
N ASN A 316 17.14 51.69 -24.52
CA ASN A 316 16.38 51.84 -23.27
C ASN A 316 15.71 53.23 -23.23
N THR A 317 14.48 53.36 -22.73
CA THR A 317 14.11 54.34 -21.70
C THR A 317 12.77 53.97 -21.04
N THR A 318 12.83 54.02 -19.70
CA THR A 318 11.83 53.83 -18.64
C THR A 318 10.70 54.87 -18.66
N THR A 319 9.44 54.49 -18.40
CA THR A 319 8.62 54.93 -17.23
C THR A 319 7.19 54.38 -17.27
N ALA A 320 6.66 54.16 -16.07
CA ALA A 320 5.49 53.36 -15.71
C ALA A 320 4.13 54.05 -15.96
N VAL A 321 3.03 53.27 -15.95
CA VAL A 321 2.04 53.23 -14.85
C VAL A 321 0.97 52.15 -15.11
N ALA A 322 0.68 51.44 -14.03
CA ALA A 322 -0.23 50.32 -13.75
C ALA A 322 -1.59 50.22 -14.47
N VAL A 323 -1.95 48.98 -14.83
CA VAL A 323 -3.25 48.33 -14.49
C VAL A 323 -3.03 46.80 -14.36
N THR A 324 -3.16 46.25 -13.14
CA THR A 324 -3.59 44.85 -12.85
C THR A 324 -5.12 44.86 -12.68
N PRO A 325 -5.90 43.75 -12.85
CA PRO A 325 -5.63 42.35 -12.50
C PRO A 325 -5.86 41.41 -13.71
N ASP A 326 -5.64 40.09 -13.72
CA ASP A 326 -5.84 39.07 -12.70
C ASP A 326 -5.07 37.81 -13.11
N ASN A 327 -4.35 37.19 -12.16
CA ASN A 327 -3.72 35.90 -12.38
C ASN A 327 -4.79 34.81 -12.27
N THR A 328 -5.29 34.30 -13.40
CA THR A 328 -5.97 33.01 -13.41
C THR A 328 -4.95 31.92 -13.17
N ALA A 329 -4.89 31.48 -11.92
CA ALA A 329 -4.28 30.24 -11.49
C ALA A 329 -4.64 29.09 -12.44
N ALA A 330 -3.61 28.36 -12.86
CA ALA A 330 -3.76 27.12 -13.59
C ALA A 330 -4.69 26.19 -12.83
N ALA A 331 -5.84 25.90 -13.43
CA ALA A 331 -6.79 24.92 -12.95
C ALA A 331 -6.11 23.55 -12.99
N THR A 332 -5.55 23.14 -11.85
CA THR A 332 -5.39 21.73 -11.52
C THR A 332 -6.77 21.11 -11.61
N SER A 333 -6.93 20.11 -12.49
CA SER A 333 -8.14 19.32 -12.59
C SER A 333 -8.32 18.52 -11.30
N LYS A 334 -8.92 19.16 -10.27
CA LYS A 334 -9.42 18.48 -9.08
C LYS A 334 -10.48 17.48 -9.56
N GLN A 335 -10.30 16.22 -9.19
CA GLN A 335 -11.42 15.28 -9.14
C GLN A 335 -12.59 15.95 -8.38
N PRO A 336 -13.84 15.82 -8.83
CA PRO A 336 -14.97 16.44 -8.16
C PRO A 336 -14.97 15.99 -6.69
N ASN A 337 -15.04 16.96 -5.77
CA ASN A 337 -15.00 16.68 -4.34
C ASN A 337 -16.12 15.68 -4.02
N PRO A 338 -15.79 14.42 -3.66
CA PRO A 338 -16.80 13.36 -3.51
C PRO A 338 -17.68 13.57 -2.28
N LEU A 339 -17.35 14.55 -1.44
CA LEU A 339 -18.01 14.86 -0.19
C LEU A 339 -19.09 15.91 -0.39
N THR A 340 -20.34 15.54 -0.10
CA THR A 340 -21.44 16.51 -0.14
C THR A 340 -21.49 17.32 1.15
N ALA A 341 -21.94 18.57 1.10
CA ALA A 341 -22.14 19.39 2.30
C ALA A 341 -23.08 18.70 3.33
N MET A 342 -24.04 17.90 2.82
CA MET A 342 -24.95 17.09 3.63
C MET A 342 -24.21 15.99 4.41
N ASP A 343 -23.17 15.36 3.85
CA ASP A 343 -22.42 14.31 4.55
C ASP A 343 -21.73 14.87 5.80
N LEU A 344 -21.17 16.08 5.73
CA LEU A 344 -20.58 16.76 6.89
C LEU A 344 -21.65 17.17 7.91
N GLN A 345 -22.84 17.59 7.46
CA GLN A 345 -23.96 17.88 8.37
C GLN A 345 -24.42 16.61 9.11
N LEU A 346 -24.59 15.50 8.39
CA LEU A 346 -24.98 14.21 8.98
C LEU A 346 -23.91 13.64 9.91
N ALA A 347 -22.63 13.91 9.65
CA ALA A 347 -21.55 13.57 10.56
C ALA A 347 -21.64 14.36 11.88
N ARG A 348 -21.88 15.67 11.81
CA ARG A 348 -22.07 16.50 13.01
C ARG A 348 -23.30 16.05 13.79
N LEU A 349 -24.42 15.77 13.11
CA LEU A 349 -25.64 15.25 13.74
C LEU A 349 -25.41 13.88 14.42
N ALA A 350 -24.61 13.00 13.81
CA ALA A 350 -24.22 11.73 14.40
C ALA A 350 -23.28 11.89 15.61
N ASP A 351 -22.55 13.01 15.75
CA ASP A 351 -21.77 13.36 16.94
C ASP A 351 -22.66 13.95 18.05
N LEU A 352 -23.65 14.77 17.67
CA LEU A 352 -24.54 15.46 18.61
C LEU A 352 -25.37 14.50 19.47
N ILE A 353 -25.79 13.35 18.93
CA ILE A 353 -26.63 12.38 19.66
C ILE A 353 -25.97 11.82 20.94
N TYR A 354 -24.67 12.08 21.13
CA TYR A 354 -23.93 11.70 22.33
C TYR A 354 -23.91 12.77 23.43
N LEU A 355 -24.41 13.98 23.15
CA LEU A 355 -24.56 15.06 24.14
C LEU A 355 -25.69 14.79 25.13
N ASP A 356 -25.63 15.49 26.27
CA ASP A 356 -26.72 15.50 27.25
C ASP A 356 -27.96 16.21 26.68
N GLY A 357 -29.15 15.77 27.10
CA GLY A 357 -30.44 16.23 26.53
C GLY A 357 -30.58 17.75 26.33
N PRO A 358 -30.33 18.60 27.36
CA PRO A 358 -30.45 20.05 27.21
C PRO A 358 -29.47 20.67 26.20
N GLN A 359 -28.26 20.10 26.09
CA GLN A 359 -27.25 20.56 25.13
C GLN A 359 -27.61 20.10 23.72
N LEU A 360 -28.09 18.87 23.58
CA LEU A 360 -28.58 18.33 22.32
C LEU A 360 -29.71 19.19 21.74
N ASP A 361 -30.69 19.57 22.55
CA ASP A 361 -31.82 20.39 22.10
C ASP A 361 -31.37 21.77 21.60
N LEU A 362 -30.39 22.39 22.28
CA LEU A 362 -29.82 23.68 21.87
C LEU A 362 -29.05 23.55 20.54
N GLU A 363 -28.20 22.52 20.43
CA GLU A 363 -27.41 22.30 19.22
C GLU A 363 -28.28 21.95 18.02
N LEU A 364 -29.36 21.16 18.18
CA LEU A 364 -30.29 20.83 17.10
C LEU A 364 -30.96 22.06 16.48
N GLN A 365 -31.25 23.09 17.28
CA GLN A 365 -31.80 24.35 16.77
C GLN A 365 -30.84 25.06 15.81
N THR A 366 -29.52 24.91 15.99
CA THR A 366 -28.52 25.47 15.06
C THR A 366 -28.57 24.80 13.68
N PHE A 367 -29.11 23.57 13.61
CA PHE A 367 -29.37 22.84 12.38
C PHE A 367 -30.79 23.07 11.83
N LEU A 368 -31.59 23.95 12.44
CA LEU A 368 -33.00 24.19 12.11
C LEU A 368 -33.86 22.91 12.22
N LEU A 369 -33.49 22.03 13.13
CA LEU A 369 -34.16 20.77 13.40
C LEU A 369 -34.80 20.79 14.79
N SER A 370 -35.92 20.08 14.95
CA SER A 370 -36.60 19.91 16.23
C SER A 370 -36.92 18.43 16.45
N GLY A 371 -36.49 17.87 17.57
CA GLY A 371 -36.66 16.47 17.91
C GLY A 371 -36.25 16.21 19.36
N GLN A 372 -36.50 14.99 19.84
CA GLN A 372 -36.09 14.57 21.19
C GLN A 372 -35.46 13.19 21.13
N LEU A 373 -34.41 12.99 21.93
CA LEU A 373 -33.75 11.69 22.07
C LEU A 373 -34.72 10.72 22.75
N ARG A 374 -34.93 9.57 22.11
CA ARG A 374 -35.80 8.50 22.63
C ARG A 374 -34.96 7.30 23.01
N SER A 375 -35.28 6.72 24.17
CA SER A 375 -34.72 5.46 24.63
C SER A 375 -35.80 4.39 24.50
N VAL A 376 -35.50 3.31 23.80
CA VAL A 376 -36.40 2.18 23.54
C VAL A 376 -35.70 0.88 23.94
N GLY A 377 -36.43 -0.04 24.55
CA GLY A 377 -35.83 -1.26 25.11
C GLY A 377 -34.89 -0.96 26.29
N GLN A 378 -33.86 -1.80 26.48
CA GLN A 378 -32.92 -1.66 27.60
C GLN A 378 -31.77 -0.70 27.29
N ASP A 379 -31.19 -0.75 26.09
CA ASP A 379 -29.97 -0.02 25.74
C ASP A 379 -30.00 0.63 24.33
N THR A 380 -31.17 0.80 23.73
CA THR A 380 -31.28 1.35 22.36
C THR A 380 -31.79 2.78 22.36
N GLN A 381 -31.09 3.67 21.66
CA GLN A 381 -31.46 5.09 21.59
C GLN A 381 -31.43 5.60 20.15
N TYR A 382 -32.42 6.42 19.82
CA TYR A 382 -32.51 7.08 18.52
C TYR A 382 -33.14 8.47 18.67
N LEU A 383 -32.87 9.33 17.70
CA LEU A 383 -33.44 10.67 17.60
C LEU A 383 -34.11 10.80 16.24
N TYR A 384 -35.39 11.16 16.23
CA TYR A 384 -36.07 11.63 15.04
C TYR A 384 -36.22 13.15 15.15
N ALA A 385 -35.64 13.89 14.22
CA ALA A 385 -35.72 15.34 14.21
C ALA A 385 -36.32 15.82 12.88
N SER A 386 -37.33 16.68 12.98
CA SER A 386 -38.01 17.28 11.84
C SER A 386 -37.51 18.68 11.55
N GLY A 387 -37.34 18.98 10.27
CA GLY A 387 -36.99 20.30 9.77
C GLY A 387 -38.04 20.87 8.82
N ALA A 388 -37.79 22.07 8.30
CA ALA A 388 -38.64 22.66 7.27
C ALA A 388 -38.55 21.86 5.95
N ASP A 389 -37.33 21.56 5.51
CA ASP A 389 -37.04 20.97 4.19
C ASP A 389 -36.83 19.46 4.21
N TYR A 390 -36.35 18.91 5.31
CA TYR A 390 -36.05 17.48 5.45
C TYR A 390 -36.23 17.01 6.89
N ASP A 391 -36.42 15.71 7.06
CA ASP A 391 -36.39 15.04 8.36
C ASP A 391 -35.11 14.20 8.47
N VAL A 392 -34.62 13.98 9.69
CA VAL A 392 -33.45 13.14 9.95
C VAL A 392 -33.72 12.13 11.05
N LEU A 393 -33.35 10.87 10.78
CA LEU A 393 -33.31 9.79 11.77
C LEU A 393 -31.85 9.50 12.12
N ILE A 394 -31.51 9.67 13.39
CA ILE A 394 -30.15 9.50 13.91
C ILE A 394 -30.18 8.34 14.90
N CYS A 395 -29.39 7.29 14.63
CA CYS A 395 -29.26 6.14 15.52
C CYS A 395 -28.01 6.28 16.38
N ARG A 396 -28.16 6.20 17.71
CA ARG A 396 -27.03 6.28 18.65
C ARG A 396 -26.32 4.93 18.72
N GLY A 397 -24.98 4.95 18.71
CA GLY A 397 -24.18 3.77 19.03
C GLY A 397 -23.76 3.75 20.51
N THR A 398 -23.23 2.62 20.98
CA THR A 398 -22.75 2.50 22.37
C THR A 398 -21.38 3.17 22.53
N GLU A 399 -21.29 4.25 23.32
CA GLU A 399 -20.01 4.91 23.66
C GLU A 399 -19.53 4.47 25.06
N GLY A 400 -18.23 4.19 25.21
CA GLY A 400 -17.61 3.81 26.51
C GLY A 400 -17.52 2.32 26.82
N LYS A 401 -18.15 1.45 26.03
CA LYS A 401 -18.12 -0.02 26.15
C LYS A 401 -17.49 -0.69 24.92
N LEU A 402 -16.42 -0.13 24.37
CA LEU A 402 -15.79 -0.64 23.14
C LEU A 402 -15.22 -2.07 23.33
N ALA A 403 -14.91 -2.46 24.57
CA ALA A 403 -14.59 -3.84 24.92
C ALA A 403 -15.79 -4.79 24.77
N ASP A 404 -17.00 -4.31 25.08
CA ASP A 404 -18.25 -5.09 24.95
C ASP A 404 -18.60 -5.31 23.47
N ILE A 405 -18.28 -4.37 22.57
CA ILE A 405 -18.46 -4.57 21.11
C ILE A 405 -17.70 -5.81 20.63
N ARG A 406 -16.48 -6.06 21.12
CA ARG A 406 -15.73 -7.27 20.73
C ARG A 406 -16.42 -8.55 21.19
N THR A 407 -17.14 -8.50 22.31
CA THR A 407 -17.90 -9.60 22.90
C THR A 407 -19.25 -9.79 22.17
N ASP A 408 -19.92 -8.70 21.80
CA ASP A 408 -21.19 -8.67 21.07
C ASP A 408 -21.06 -9.04 19.59
N VAL A 409 -19.87 -8.86 19.01
CA VAL A 409 -19.54 -9.23 17.62
C VAL A 409 -19.61 -10.73 17.35
N GLN A 410 -19.74 -11.56 18.38
CA GLN A 410 -19.92 -13.01 18.25
C GLN A 410 -21.39 -13.46 18.12
N CYS A 411 -22.36 -12.54 17.95
CA CYS A 411 -23.75 -12.95 17.78
C CYS A 411 -24.01 -13.65 16.42
N PRO A 412 -24.92 -14.63 16.40
CA PRO A 412 -25.24 -15.38 15.19
C PRO A 412 -26.02 -14.54 14.17
N LEU A 413 -25.91 -14.95 12.91
CA LEU A 413 -26.77 -14.49 11.82
C LEU A 413 -28.15 -15.14 11.94
N VAL A 414 -29.21 -14.34 11.92
CA VAL A 414 -30.61 -14.79 11.93
C VAL A 414 -31.33 -14.31 10.69
N ASN A 415 -32.33 -15.06 10.22
CA ASN A 415 -33.11 -14.67 9.06
C ASN A 415 -33.81 -13.34 9.34
N TRP A 416 -33.53 -12.33 8.51
CA TRP A 416 -34.07 -11.00 8.66
C TRP A 416 -34.08 -10.25 7.31
N PRO A 417 -35.19 -9.56 6.95
CA PRO A 417 -36.46 -9.50 7.68
C PRO A 417 -37.18 -10.87 7.72
N LEU A 418 -38.16 -11.01 8.62
CA LEU A 418 -38.89 -12.27 8.80
C LEU A 418 -39.46 -12.77 7.46
N GLY A 419 -39.20 -14.04 7.12
CA GLY A 419 -39.64 -14.65 5.86
C GLY A 419 -38.74 -14.39 4.64
N SER A 420 -37.64 -13.64 4.81
CA SER A 420 -36.61 -13.50 3.78
C SER A 420 -35.56 -14.62 3.85
N ASN A 421 -34.82 -14.80 2.75
CA ASN A 421 -33.66 -15.70 2.71
C ASN A 421 -32.36 -15.04 3.23
N SER A 422 -32.38 -13.72 3.42
CA SER A 422 -31.25 -12.96 3.92
C SER A 422 -31.09 -13.08 5.44
N LYS A 423 -29.86 -12.92 5.92
CA LYS A 423 -29.57 -12.97 7.36
C LYS A 423 -28.90 -11.69 7.85
N ALA A 424 -29.34 -11.21 9.00
CA ALA A 424 -28.75 -10.08 9.71
C ALA A 424 -28.18 -10.50 11.07
N HIS A 425 -27.28 -9.69 11.60
CA HIS A 425 -26.75 -9.84 12.95
C HIS A 425 -27.90 -9.75 13.98
N GLN A 426 -28.10 -10.81 14.78
CA GLN A 426 -29.24 -10.92 15.71
C GLN A 426 -29.46 -9.67 16.57
N GLY A 427 -28.38 -9.14 17.16
CA GLY A 427 -28.47 -7.97 18.03
C GLY A 427 -28.88 -6.69 17.27
N PHE A 428 -28.40 -6.51 16.04
CA PHE A 428 -28.69 -5.29 15.28
C PHE A 428 -30.11 -5.33 14.71
N SER A 429 -30.54 -6.48 14.20
CA SER A 429 -31.91 -6.66 13.69
C SER A 429 -32.94 -6.48 14.79
N ALA A 430 -32.72 -7.07 15.97
CA ALA A 430 -33.66 -6.95 17.08
C ALA A 430 -33.84 -5.49 17.54
N GLN A 431 -32.75 -4.73 17.65
CA GLN A 431 -32.81 -3.32 18.01
C GLN A 431 -33.43 -2.45 16.90
N ALA A 432 -33.13 -2.76 15.63
CA ALA A 432 -33.74 -2.07 14.50
C ALA A 432 -35.27 -2.30 14.46
N ASP A 433 -35.75 -3.52 14.74
CA ASP A 433 -37.18 -3.82 14.79
C ASP A 433 -37.88 -3.06 15.92
N ILE A 434 -37.25 -2.94 17.10
CA ILE A 434 -37.75 -2.14 18.23
C ILE A 434 -37.86 -0.66 17.85
N ILE A 435 -36.82 -0.08 17.25
CA ILE A 435 -36.84 1.32 16.78
C ILE A 435 -37.94 1.50 15.73
N LEU A 436 -38.06 0.58 14.76
CA LEU A 436 -39.02 0.69 13.67
C LEU A 436 -40.47 0.66 14.19
N ALA A 437 -40.74 -0.16 15.21
CA ALA A 437 -42.05 -0.24 15.86
C ALA A 437 -42.40 1.06 16.59
N ASP A 438 -41.52 1.57 17.45
CA ASP A 438 -41.74 2.85 18.16
C ASP A 438 -41.85 4.02 17.17
N LEU A 439 -40.94 4.10 16.19
CA LEU A 439 -40.95 5.15 15.17
C LEU A 439 -42.24 5.15 14.35
N SER A 440 -42.76 3.98 13.97
CA SER A 440 -44.01 3.89 13.21
C SER A 440 -45.23 4.28 14.04
N GLN A 441 -45.19 4.10 15.37
CA GLN A 441 -46.25 4.55 16.28
C GLN A 441 -46.22 6.08 16.47
N GLN A 442 -45.03 6.64 16.63
CA GLN A 442 -44.84 8.05 16.98
C GLN A 442 -44.87 8.97 15.76
N GLN A 443 -44.33 8.48 14.64
CA GLN A 443 -44.20 9.21 13.38
C GLN A 443 -44.76 8.33 12.25
N PRO A 444 -46.10 8.14 12.17
CA PRO A 444 -46.72 7.26 11.18
C PRO A 444 -46.45 7.69 9.73
N LYS A 445 -46.12 8.99 9.54
CA LYS A 445 -45.79 9.58 8.24
C LYS A 445 -44.28 9.71 7.97
N VAL A 446 -43.45 9.02 8.76
CA VAL A 446 -41.99 9.06 8.62
C VAL A 446 -41.56 8.79 7.19
N GLY A 447 -40.79 9.73 6.61
CA GLY A 447 -40.30 9.65 5.24
C GLY A 447 -41.38 9.69 4.15
N LEU A 448 -42.62 10.08 4.45
CA LEU A 448 -43.68 10.25 3.44
C LEU A 448 -43.93 11.73 3.11
N GLU A 449 -43.87 12.60 4.11
CA GLU A 449 -44.11 14.04 3.91
C GLU A 449 -42.87 14.74 3.32
N ARG A 450 -41.72 14.56 3.97
CA ARG A 450 -40.45 15.21 3.64
C ARG A 450 -39.37 14.20 3.23
N PRO A 451 -38.35 14.64 2.49
CA PRO A 451 -37.12 13.88 2.30
C PRO A 451 -36.56 13.43 3.65
N LEU A 452 -36.30 12.13 3.81
CA LEU A 452 -35.75 11.55 5.03
C LEU A 452 -34.27 11.21 4.85
N TRP A 453 -33.41 11.75 5.71
CA TRP A 453 -32.03 11.34 5.84
C TRP A 453 -31.85 10.41 7.04
N ILE A 454 -31.00 9.39 6.91
CA ILE A 454 -30.71 8.47 8.00
C ILE A 454 -29.21 8.44 8.24
N THR A 455 -28.80 8.60 9.49
CA THR A 455 -27.38 8.58 9.87
C THR A 455 -27.15 7.83 11.18
N GLY A 456 -25.93 7.36 11.36
CA GLY A 456 -25.52 6.66 12.56
C GLY A 456 -24.03 6.38 12.60
N HIS A 457 -23.52 6.32 13.82
CA HIS A 457 -22.12 6.03 14.12
C HIS A 457 -21.98 4.69 14.85
N SER A 458 -20.94 3.91 14.54
CA SER A 458 -20.65 2.63 15.19
C SER A 458 -21.83 1.65 15.08
N LEU A 459 -22.29 1.07 16.19
CA LEU A 459 -23.54 0.31 16.31
C LEU A 459 -24.73 1.06 15.69
N GLY A 460 -24.84 2.37 15.92
CA GLY A 460 -25.90 3.20 15.36
C GLY A 460 -25.87 3.21 13.83
N GLY A 461 -24.69 3.10 13.21
CA GLY A 461 -24.55 2.94 11.75
C GLY A 461 -25.12 1.60 11.25
N ALA A 462 -24.98 0.53 12.03
CA ALA A 462 -25.60 -0.75 11.71
C ALA A 462 -27.13 -0.69 11.81
N LEU A 463 -27.67 0.00 12.82
CA LEU A 463 -29.12 0.20 12.95
C LEU A 463 -29.68 1.08 11.83
N ALA A 464 -28.97 2.17 11.51
CA ALA A 464 -29.34 3.11 10.46
C ALA A 464 -29.56 2.42 9.12
N ILE A 465 -28.68 1.51 8.71
CA ILE A 465 -28.80 0.83 7.41
C ILE A 465 -29.97 -0.18 7.37
N LEU A 466 -30.23 -0.87 8.49
CA LEU A 466 -31.34 -1.83 8.58
C LEU A 466 -32.68 -1.08 8.57
N LEU A 467 -32.78 0.02 9.31
CA LEU A 467 -33.95 0.90 9.31
C LEU A 467 -34.18 1.52 7.93
N ALA A 468 -33.12 1.97 7.26
CA ALA A 468 -33.22 2.50 5.91
C ALA A 468 -33.77 1.47 4.92
N LEU A 469 -33.31 0.22 4.99
CA LEU A 469 -33.82 -0.85 4.15
C LEU A 469 -35.33 -1.03 4.34
N GLN A 470 -35.81 -1.11 5.59
CA GLN A 470 -37.24 -1.27 5.87
C GLN A 470 -38.08 -0.05 5.48
N LEU A 471 -37.59 1.16 5.79
CA LEU A 471 -38.30 2.41 5.47
C LEU A 471 -38.32 2.69 3.96
N SER A 472 -37.32 2.25 3.20
CA SER A 472 -37.30 2.37 1.73
C SER A 472 -38.35 1.50 1.03
N GLN A 473 -38.81 0.42 1.68
CA GLN A 473 -39.82 -0.49 1.14
C GLN A 473 -41.25 0.02 1.36
N LYS A 474 -41.44 1.06 2.20
CA LYS A 474 -42.75 1.67 2.40
C LYS A 474 -43.20 2.39 1.12
N PRO A 475 -44.45 2.16 0.64
CA PRO A 475 -44.96 2.86 -0.53
C PRO A 475 -44.93 4.37 -0.34
N GLY A 476 -44.38 5.10 -1.31
CA GLY A 476 -44.26 6.56 -1.25
C GLY A 476 -43.11 7.08 -0.38
N SER A 477 -42.20 6.21 0.06
CA SER A 477 -41.00 6.60 0.80
C SER A 477 -40.14 7.60 0.01
N LYS A 478 -39.85 8.73 0.65
CA LYS A 478 -38.95 9.80 0.19
C LYS A 478 -37.60 9.70 0.89
N LEU A 479 -37.03 8.49 0.99
CA LEU A 479 -35.70 8.29 1.54
C LEU A 479 -34.67 9.02 0.66
N ALA A 480 -34.06 10.07 1.18
CA ALA A 480 -33.12 10.94 0.47
C ALA A 480 -31.70 10.37 0.47
N GLY A 481 -31.29 9.73 1.56
CA GLY A 481 -30.03 9.03 1.63
C GLY A 481 -29.66 8.55 3.02
N VAL A 482 -28.63 7.71 3.05
CA VAL A 482 -28.11 7.05 4.25
C VAL A 482 -26.61 7.27 4.32
N VAL A 483 -26.14 7.85 5.42
CA VAL A 483 -24.71 8.08 5.64
C VAL A 483 -24.31 7.47 6.98
N THR A 484 -23.32 6.58 6.97
CA THR A 484 -22.89 5.90 8.19
C THR A 484 -21.39 6.05 8.42
N PHE A 485 -20.99 6.05 9.69
CA PHE A 485 -19.61 6.26 10.12
C PHE A 485 -19.16 5.12 11.03
N GLY A 486 -18.01 4.52 10.77
CA GLY A 486 -17.48 3.44 11.61
C GLY A 486 -18.39 2.22 11.71
N GLN A 487 -19.28 2.01 10.71
CA GLN A 487 -20.30 0.97 10.74
C GLN A 487 -19.69 -0.44 10.66
N PRO A 488 -20.05 -1.38 11.57
CA PRO A 488 -19.69 -2.80 11.47
C PRO A 488 -20.52 -3.51 10.38
N LYS A 489 -20.10 -4.72 9.97
CA LYS A 489 -20.87 -5.53 9.01
C LYS A 489 -22.19 -5.96 9.65
N VAL A 490 -23.26 -5.92 8.87
CA VAL A 490 -24.64 -6.07 9.40
C VAL A 490 -25.30 -7.40 9.06
N GLY A 491 -24.83 -8.10 8.03
CA GLY A 491 -25.42 -9.37 7.62
C GLY A 491 -24.63 -10.07 6.54
N ASP A 492 -25.27 -11.07 5.95
CA ASP A 492 -24.67 -11.96 4.96
C ASP A 492 -24.61 -11.35 3.55
N ALA A 493 -24.12 -12.14 2.60
CA ALA A 493 -24.03 -11.73 1.20
C ALA A 493 -25.40 -11.39 0.58
N GLN A 494 -26.47 -12.10 0.96
CA GLN A 494 -27.81 -11.87 0.43
C GLN A 494 -28.40 -10.57 0.98
N LEU A 495 -28.22 -10.28 2.27
CA LEU A 495 -28.63 -8.99 2.85
C LEU A 495 -27.83 -7.84 2.24
N SER A 496 -26.52 -8.02 2.07
CA SER A 496 -25.66 -7.01 1.43
C SER A 496 -26.14 -6.70 0.01
N GLN A 497 -26.52 -7.72 -0.76
CA GLN A 497 -27.07 -7.56 -2.11
C GLN A 497 -28.42 -6.83 -2.08
N ALA A 498 -29.33 -7.18 -1.16
CA ALA A 498 -30.61 -6.50 -1.01
C ALA A 498 -30.45 -5.01 -0.66
N ILE A 499 -29.56 -4.68 0.28
CA ILE A 499 -29.21 -3.30 0.64
C ILE A 499 -28.66 -2.56 -0.57
N THR A 500 -27.73 -3.19 -1.29
CA THR A 500 -27.07 -2.60 -2.46
C THR A 500 -28.08 -2.30 -3.56
N ALA A 501 -28.98 -3.23 -3.85
CA ALA A 501 -30.01 -3.08 -4.88
C ALA A 501 -31.04 -2.00 -4.55
N GLN A 502 -31.41 -1.87 -3.27
CA GLN A 502 -32.47 -0.96 -2.84
C GLN A 502 -31.98 0.46 -2.54
N LEU A 503 -30.76 0.60 -2.01
CA LEU A 503 -30.29 1.88 -1.44
C LEU A 503 -29.18 2.57 -2.23
N LEU A 504 -28.55 1.92 -3.22
CA LEU A 504 -27.62 2.64 -4.10
C LEU A 504 -28.37 3.47 -5.15
N PRO A 505 -27.86 4.67 -5.51
CA PRO A 505 -26.59 5.28 -5.09
C PRO A 505 -26.66 6.12 -3.79
N PHE A 506 -27.75 6.06 -3.04
CA PHE A 506 -28.01 6.95 -1.90
C PHE A 506 -27.39 6.51 -0.56
N TYR A 507 -26.74 5.35 -0.52
CA TYR A 507 -26.06 4.82 0.65
C TYR A 507 -24.53 4.98 0.57
N ARG A 508 -23.99 5.82 1.46
CA ARG A 508 -22.55 6.11 1.62
C ARG A 508 -22.07 5.67 2.99
N ARG A 509 -20.95 4.94 3.02
CA ARG A 509 -20.34 4.47 4.26
C ARG A 509 -18.92 4.99 4.40
N TYR A 510 -18.68 5.77 5.44
CA TYR A 510 -17.37 6.30 5.80
C TYR A 510 -16.64 5.35 6.75
N VAL A 511 -15.39 5.03 6.41
CA VAL A 511 -14.51 4.12 7.17
C VAL A 511 -13.14 4.75 7.30
N ASN A 512 -12.66 4.91 8.53
CA ASN A 512 -11.28 5.26 8.81
C ASN A 512 -10.43 3.97 8.82
N GLN A 513 -9.28 3.95 8.15
CA GLN A 513 -8.36 2.80 8.12
C GLN A 513 -7.98 2.32 9.52
N ARG A 514 -7.77 3.29 10.41
CA ARG A 514 -7.35 3.05 11.80
C ARG A 514 -8.52 2.63 12.69
N ASP A 515 -9.76 2.61 12.17
CA ASP A 515 -10.92 2.11 12.89
C ASP A 515 -11.03 0.58 12.75
N ILE A 516 -11.15 -0.11 13.89
CA ILE A 516 -11.30 -1.56 13.97
C ILE A 516 -12.75 -2.02 13.80
N VAL A 517 -13.74 -1.20 14.15
CA VAL A 517 -15.15 -1.60 14.20
C VAL A 517 -15.70 -2.01 12.83
N PRO A 518 -15.41 -1.30 11.72
CA PRO A 518 -15.77 -1.74 10.37
C PRO A 518 -15.15 -3.09 9.97
N LYS A 519 -14.07 -3.53 10.63
CA LYS A 519 -13.45 -4.83 10.36
C LYS A 519 -14.23 -5.98 11.00
N LEU A 520 -15.19 -5.71 11.86
CA LEU A 520 -16.02 -6.68 12.57
C LEU A 520 -17.46 -6.74 12.02
N PRO A 521 -18.17 -7.88 12.18
CA PRO A 521 -17.61 -9.22 12.44
C PRO A 521 -16.67 -9.71 11.31
N PRO A 522 -15.79 -10.69 11.58
CA PRO A 522 -14.84 -11.19 10.58
C PRO A 522 -15.52 -12.00 9.46
N LEU A 523 -14.81 -12.15 8.34
CA LEU A 523 -15.19 -13.02 7.21
C LEU A 523 -15.12 -14.51 7.64
N PRO A 524 -15.87 -15.43 6.99
CA PRO A 524 -16.53 -15.31 5.68
C PRO A 524 -18.02 -14.93 5.69
N ASP A 525 -18.72 -15.07 6.82
CA ASP A 525 -20.18 -15.06 6.85
C ASP A 525 -20.81 -13.67 6.68
N TYR A 526 -20.09 -12.63 7.09
CA TYR A 526 -20.57 -11.24 7.04
C TYR A 526 -20.03 -10.48 5.83
N ARG A 527 -20.87 -9.67 5.19
CA ARG A 527 -20.48 -8.81 4.06
C ARG A 527 -20.83 -7.36 4.32
N HIS A 528 -19.99 -6.51 3.75
CA HIS A 528 -20.22 -5.08 3.65
C HIS A 528 -21.05 -4.77 2.40
N SER A 529 -21.77 -3.65 2.43
CA SER A 529 -22.60 -3.13 1.32
C SER A 529 -22.40 -1.62 1.17
N GLY A 530 -22.87 -1.06 0.06
CA GLY A 530 -22.86 0.39 -0.20
C GLY A 530 -21.57 0.92 -0.82
N GLN A 531 -21.55 2.24 -1.08
CA GLN A 531 -20.36 2.94 -1.54
C GLN A 531 -19.43 3.21 -0.35
N LEU A 532 -18.20 2.71 -0.41
CA LEU A 532 -17.17 2.90 0.60
C LEU A 532 -16.42 4.22 0.38
N TYR A 533 -16.46 5.07 1.39
CA TYR A 533 -15.70 6.30 1.52
C TYR A 533 -14.60 6.03 2.56
N TYR A 534 -13.39 5.78 2.11
CA TYR A 534 -12.31 5.28 2.94
C TYR A 534 -11.28 6.37 3.22
N PHE A 535 -11.01 6.65 4.48
CA PHE A 535 -9.85 7.46 4.87
C PHE A 535 -8.64 6.56 5.02
N ASP A 536 -7.61 6.79 4.21
CA ASP A 536 -6.32 6.14 4.40
C ASP A 536 -5.58 6.70 5.63
N ASP A 537 -4.45 6.10 5.96
CA ASP A 537 -3.56 6.57 7.04
C ASP A 537 -2.88 7.93 6.75
N LEU A 538 -3.03 8.49 5.55
CA LEU A 538 -2.61 9.85 5.19
C LEU A 538 -3.77 10.85 5.34
N ASP A 539 -4.86 10.41 5.99
CA ASP A 539 -6.12 11.12 6.17
C ASP A 539 -6.78 11.49 4.82
N GLN A 540 -6.41 10.88 3.69
CA GLN A 540 -6.99 11.15 2.37
C GLN A 540 -8.23 10.30 2.12
N LEU A 541 -9.25 10.91 1.52
CA LEU A 541 -10.50 10.25 1.20
C LEU A 541 -10.43 9.56 -0.16
N GLN A 542 -10.65 8.25 -0.17
CA GLN A 542 -10.68 7.40 -1.35
C GLN A 542 -12.07 6.77 -1.53
N LEU A 543 -12.59 6.80 -2.75
CA LEU A 543 -13.86 6.16 -3.09
C LEU A 543 -13.63 4.73 -3.57
N ASN A 544 -14.24 3.75 -2.88
CA ASN A 544 -14.14 2.32 -3.17
C ASN A 544 -12.71 1.83 -3.49
N PRO A 545 -11.71 2.09 -2.62
CA PRO A 545 -10.36 1.64 -2.89
C PRO A 545 -10.30 0.11 -3.00
N PRO A 546 -9.40 -0.43 -3.85
CA PRO A 546 -9.26 -1.86 -3.99
C PRO A 546 -8.74 -2.48 -2.69
N ARG A 547 -9.17 -3.72 -2.39
CA ARG A 547 -8.85 -4.40 -1.13
C ARG A 547 -7.35 -4.52 -0.85
N TRP A 548 -6.52 -4.69 -1.88
CA TRP A 548 -5.07 -4.79 -1.72
C TRP A 548 -4.47 -3.49 -1.16
N LEU A 549 -5.03 -2.33 -1.51
CA LEU A 549 -4.57 -1.03 -1.01
C LEU A 549 -4.94 -0.89 0.47
N MET A 550 -6.18 -1.24 0.81
CA MET A 550 -6.63 -1.29 2.21
C MET A 550 -5.83 -2.29 3.07
N LEU A 551 -5.30 -3.37 2.48
CA LEU A 551 -4.40 -4.33 3.15
C LEU A 551 -2.99 -3.76 3.30
N LEU A 552 -2.47 -3.08 2.27
CA LEU A 552 -1.17 -2.43 2.32
C LEU A 552 -1.11 -1.40 3.47
N ASP A 553 -2.20 -0.66 3.69
CA ASP A 553 -2.30 0.26 4.81
C ASP A 553 -2.22 -0.44 6.18
N GLN A 554 -2.65 -1.70 6.28
CA GLN A 554 -2.59 -2.47 7.53
C GLN A 554 -1.20 -3.05 7.78
N VAL A 555 -0.45 -3.38 6.72
CA VAL A 555 0.87 -4.01 6.79
C VAL A 555 1.99 -2.99 6.99
N LEU A 556 1.86 -1.79 6.44
CA LEU A 556 2.84 -0.70 6.61
C LEU A 556 2.71 0.04 7.94
N TYR A 557 1.73 -0.30 8.78
CA TYR A 557 1.57 0.26 10.11
C TYR A 557 2.60 -0.36 11.07
N ASP A 558 3.35 0.49 11.75
CA ASP A 558 4.52 0.13 12.54
C ASP A 558 4.17 -0.91 13.63
N ALA A 559 4.74 -2.11 13.51
CA ALA A 559 4.46 -3.23 14.38
C ALA A 559 5.06 -3.06 15.80
N GLU A 560 5.81 -2.00 16.03
CA GLU A 560 6.54 -1.76 17.28
C GLU A 560 5.63 -1.32 18.45
N GLN A 561 4.34 -1.01 18.21
CA GLN A 561 3.44 -0.53 19.26
C GLN A 561 2.02 -1.12 19.21
N ALA A 562 1.89 -2.45 19.18
CA ALA A 562 0.58 -3.13 19.16
C ALA A 562 -0.37 -2.74 20.32
N GLU A 563 0.17 -2.36 21.49
CA GLU A 563 -0.63 -1.93 22.65
C GLU A 563 -1.06 -0.44 22.56
N THR A 564 -0.18 0.44 22.07
CA THR A 564 -0.52 1.85 21.77
C THR A 564 -1.50 1.95 20.61
N ALA A 565 -1.32 1.10 19.59
CA ALA A 565 -2.19 0.98 18.44
C ALA A 565 -3.62 0.64 18.86
N LEU A 566 -3.83 -0.29 19.80
CA LEU A 566 -5.17 -0.63 20.27
C LEU A 566 -5.89 0.55 20.95
N ARG A 567 -5.18 1.35 21.76
CA ARG A 567 -5.75 2.56 22.37
C ARG A 567 -6.03 3.66 21.33
N GLN A 568 -5.11 3.84 20.38
CA GLN A 568 -5.27 4.76 19.25
C GLN A 568 -6.45 4.36 18.35
N HIS A 569 -6.65 3.07 18.07
CA HIS A 569 -7.77 2.55 17.29
C HIS A 569 -9.14 2.85 17.93
N LEU A 570 -9.22 2.86 19.27
CA LEU A 570 -10.45 3.23 19.98
C LEU A 570 -10.73 4.73 19.91
N ASP A 571 -9.68 5.55 19.91
CA ASP A 571 -9.82 6.99 19.67
C ASP A 571 -10.21 7.25 18.22
N ASP A 572 -9.55 6.62 17.24
CA ASP A 572 -9.82 6.73 15.80
C ASP A 572 -11.23 6.29 15.40
N HIS A 573 -11.89 5.47 16.23
CA HIS A 573 -13.29 5.11 16.06
C HIS A 573 -14.26 6.24 16.45
N LYS A 574 -13.90 7.15 17.36
CA LYS A 574 -14.83 8.18 17.86
C LYS A 574 -15.37 9.07 16.73
N MET A 575 -16.64 9.44 16.83
CA MET A 575 -17.32 10.26 15.81
C MET A 575 -16.61 11.61 15.57
N LYS A 576 -16.09 12.25 16.62
CA LYS A 576 -15.27 13.47 16.50
C LYS A 576 -14.11 13.35 15.52
N ASN A 577 -13.46 12.19 15.45
CA ASN A 577 -12.35 11.96 14.52
C ASN A 577 -12.84 11.89 13.07
N TYR A 578 -13.95 11.19 12.81
CA TYR A 578 -14.62 11.21 11.52
C TYR A 578 -15.03 12.63 11.09
N VAL A 579 -15.60 13.42 12.00
CA VAL A 579 -15.92 14.85 11.72
C VAL A 579 -14.66 15.62 11.36
N SER A 580 -13.55 15.44 12.09
CA SER A 580 -12.29 16.12 11.80
C SER A 580 -11.73 15.78 10.41
N LEU A 581 -11.81 14.50 10.01
CA LEU A 581 -11.35 14.01 8.71
C LEU A 581 -12.20 14.61 7.58
N LEU A 582 -13.53 14.66 7.74
CA LEU A 582 -14.43 15.28 6.77
C LEU A 582 -14.18 16.78 6.62
N VAL A 583 -13.92 17.50 7.73
CA VAL A 583 -13.59 18.95 7.70
C VAL A 583 -12.26 19.18 6.98
N LYS A 584 -11.23 18.34 7.23
CA LYS A 584 -9.95 18.42 6.51
C LYS A 584 -10.14 18.26 4.99
N GLN A 585 -11.08 17.41 4.56
CA GLN A 585 -11.36 17.22 3.13
C GLN A 585 -12.20 18.35 2.53
N SER A 586 -13.12 18.97 3.28
CA SER A 586 -13.92 20.08 2.76
C SER A 586 -13.13 21.38 2.57
N GLN A 587 -12.02 21.54 3.29
CA GLN A 587 -11.12 22.70 3.18
C GLN A 587 -10.09 22.58 2.03
N ARG A 588 -9.93 21.38 1.44
CA ARG A 588 -8.94 21.12 0.39
C ARG A 588 -9.44 21.49 -0.98
#